data_AF-A0AB39NW06-F1
#
_entry.id   AF-A0AB39NW06-F1
#
_cell.length_a   1.000
_cell.length_b   1.000
_cell.length_c   1.000
_cell.angle_alpha   90.00
_cell.angle_beta   90.00
_cell.angle_gamma   90.00
#
_symmetry.space_group_name_H-M   'P 1'
#
loop_
_entity.id
_entity.type
_entity.pdbx_description
1 polymer ?
#
loop_
_entity_poly.entity_id
_entity_poly.type
_entity_poly.pdbx_seq_one_letter_code
_entity_poly.pdbx_strand_id
1 'polypeptide(L)' 'METVEIFHDTSDVFHRSSGATRCPGPDPERRTYRSYAVFNDPDGNEWVLQEVPAES' A
#
# COMPACT_ATOMS: atom_id res chain seq x y z
N MET A 1 7.17 18.31 6.57
CA MET A 1 7.62 17.57 5.38
C MET A 1 6.82 16.29 5.38
N GLU A 2 6.01 16.10 4.36
CA GLU A 2 5.00 15.03 4.24
C GLU A 2 5.75 13.74 3.89
N THR A 3 5.60 12.67 4.68
CA THR A 3 6.25 11.38 4.41
C THR A 3 5.29 10.50 3.64
N VAL A 4 5.66 10.17 2.40
CA VAL A 4 4.95 9.17 1.58
C VAL A 4 5.75 7.87 1.64
N GLU A 5 5.13 6.82 2.16
CA GLU A 5 5.71 5.48 2.18
C GLU A 5 4.93 4.57 1.24
N ILE A 6 5.64 3.95 0.28
CA ILE A 6 5.07 3.01 -0.69
C ILE A 6 5.43 1.59 -0.24
N PHE A 7 4.46 0.69 -0.21
CA PHE A 7 4.67 -0.71 0.08
C PHE A 7 3.73 -1.61 -0.71
N HIS A 8 4.07 -2.89 -0.80
CA HIS A 8 3.18 -3.95 -1.29
C HIS A 8 3.08 -5.07 -0.26
N ASP A 9 1.96 -5.80 -0.31
CA ASP A 9 1.77 -7.01 0.50
C ASP A 9 2.34 -8.23 -0.24
N THR A 10 3.18 -9.01 0.43
CA THR A 10 3.76 -10.23 -0.16
C THR A 10 3.02 -11.51 0.27
N SER A 11 1.87 -11.40 0.93
CA SER A 11 1.06 -12.53 1.38
C SER A 11 0.08 -12.92 0.28
N ASP A 12 -0.03 -14.22 -0.01
CA ASP A 12 -1.02 -14.71 -0.99
C ASP A 12 -2.46 -14.73 -0.43
N VAL A 13 -2.62 -14.46 0.88
CA VAL A 13 -3.90 -14.48 1.59
C VAL A 13 -4.22 -13.07 2.10
N PHE A 14 -5.08 -12.37 1.35
CA PHE A 14 -5.75 -11.13 1.76
C PHE A 14 -6.76 -11.38 2.88
N HIS A 15 -6.28 -11.78 4.06
CA HIS A 15 -6.96 -11.67 5.35
C HIS A 15 -6.10 -12.37 6.40
N ARG A 16 -5.68 -11.64 7.43
CA ARG A 16 -5.10 -12.16 8.69
C ARG A 16 -3.64 -12.61 8.65
N SER A 17 -2.74 -11.68 8.34
CA SER A 17 -1.53 -11.64 9.16
C SER A 17 -1.30 -10.23 9.67
N SER A 18 -1.54 -10.06 10.96
CA SER A 18 -1.20 -8.89 11.74
C SER A 18 0.30 -8.59 11.58
N GLY A 19 0.65 -7.75 10.62
CA GLY A 19 1.95 -7.10 10.52
C GLY A 19 3.09 -7.82 9.80
N ALA A 20 2.87 -8.92 9.06
CA ALA A 20 4.00 -9.76 8.64
C ALA A 20 4.66 -9.43 7.29
N THR A 21 4.06 -8.66 6.37
CA THR A 21 4.58 -8.71 4.98
C THR A 21 4.38 -7.43 4.17
N ARG A 22 4.61 -6.26 4.78
CA ARG A 22 4.80 -5.00 4.04
C ARG A 22 6.24 -4.91 3.55
N CYS A 23 6.45 -5.00 2.24
CA CYS A 23 7.76 -4.81 1.62
C CYS A 23 7.82 -3.41 0.98
N PRO A 24 8.90 -2.64 1.18
CA PRO A 24 9.00 -1.30 0.60
C PRO A 24 8.98 -1.34 -0.93
N GLY A 25 8.30 -0.36 -1.51
CA GLY A 25 8.11 -0.23 -2.96
C GLY A 25 6.84 -0.94 -3.48
N PRO A 26 6.46 -0.66 -4.73
CA PRO A 26 5.28 -1.25 -5.37
C PRO A 26 5.48 -2.75 -5.62
N ASP A 27 4.37 -3.48 -5.84
CA ASP A 27 4.44 -4.90 -6.20
C ASP A 27 5.29 -5.06 -7.48
N PRO A 28 6.36 -5.86 -7.45
CA PRO A 28 7.28 -5.97 -8.58
C PRO A 28 6.61 -6.58 -9.83
N GLU A 29 5.54 -7.35 -9.64
CA GLU A 29 4.73 -7.91 -10.71
C GLU A 29 3.55 -6.99 -11.09
N ARG A 30 3.43 -5.80 -10.48
CA ARG A 30 2.35 -4.82 -10.65
C ARG A 30 0.96 -5.47 -10.63
N ARG A 31 0.80 -6.49 -9.76
CA ARG A 31 -0.46 -7.19 -9.60
C ARG A 31 -1.53 -6.22 -9.08
N THR A 32 -2.70 -6.30 -9.68
CA THR A 32 -3.85 -5.46 -9.33
C THR A 32 -4.19 -5.57 -7.85
N TYR A 33 -4.51 -4.45 -7.20
CA TYR A 33 -4.87 -4.36 -5.79
C TYR A 33 -3.76 -4.77 -4.80
N ARG A 34 -2.49 -4.87 -5.21
CA ARG A 34 -1.37 -5.28 -4.33
C ARG A 34 -0.42 -4.18 -3.88
N SER A 35 -0.47 -2.99 -4.48
CA SER A 35 0.35 -1.85 -4.04
C SER A 35 -0.46 -0.86 -3.21
N TYR A 36 0.18 -0.29 -2.19
CA TYR A 36 -0.39 0.69 -1.27
C TYR A 36 0.58 1.86 -1.06
N ALA A 37 0.01 3.03 -0.76
CA ALA A 37 0.77 4.20 -0.32
C ALA A 37 0.12 4.80 0.92
N VAL A 38 0.95 5.16 1.90
CA VAL A 38 0.49 5.84 3.12
C VAL A 38 1.02 7.27 3.12
N PHE A 39 0.13 8.20 3.42
CA PHE A 39 0.48 9.60 3.65
C PHE A 39 -0.13 10.08 4.96
N ASN A 40 0.66 10.85 5.70
CA ASN A 40 0.22 11.58 6.88
C ASN A 40 0.08 13.04 6.50
N ASP A 41 -1.10 13.61 6.69
CA ASP A 41 -1.31 15.04 6.48
C ASP A 41 -0.90 15.86 7.72
N PRO A 42 -0.61 17.17 7.56
CA PRO A 42 -0.24 18.04 8.68
C PRO A 42 -1.32 18.21 9.75
N ASP A 43 -2.58 17.91 9.43
CA ASP A 43 -3.71 17.95 10.35
C ASP A 43 -3.79 16.68 11.23
N GLY A 44 -2.91 15.71 10.97
CA GLY A 44 -2.75 14.50 11.77
C GLY A 44 -3.61 13.32 11.30
N ASN A 45 -4.19 13.37 10.10
CA ASN A 45 -4.86 12.20 9.55
C ASN A 45 -3.88 11.31 8.78
N GLU A 46 -4.04 10.00 8.95
CA GLU A 46 -3.37 8.98 8.16
C GLU A 46 -4.33 8.52 7.06
N TRP A 47 -3.81 8.47 5.84
CA TRP A 47 -4.54 8.03 4.67
C TRP A 47 -3.79 6.88 4.00
N VAL A 48 -4.55 5.87 3.57
CA VAL A 48 -4.04 4.72 2.81
C VAL A 48 -4.65 4.75 1.41
N LEU A 49 -3.83 4.90 0.38
CA LEU A 49 -4.23 4.69 -1.01
C LEU A 49 -3.92 3.25 -1.42
N GLN A 50 -4.77 2.69 -2.27
CA GLN A 50 -4.54 1.44 -2.96
C GLN A 50 -4.41 1.70 -4.46
N GLU A 51 -3.41 1.12 -5.10
CA GLU A 51 -3.28 1.14 -6.56
C GLU A 51 -4.41 0.29 -7.17
N VAL A 52 -5.23 0.92 -8.01
CA VAL A 52 -6.28 0.27 -8.80
C VAL A 52 -5.97 0.45 -10.28
N PRO A 53 -6.29 -0.53 -11.15
CA PRO A 53 -6.08 -0.40 -12.57
C PRO A 53 -7.07 0.63 -13.11
N ALA A 54 -6.67 1.40 -14.13
CA ALA A 54 -7.60 2.28 -14.80
C ALA A 54 -8.74 1.46 -15.41
N GLU A 55 -9.98 1.84 -15.14
CA GLU A 55 -11.13 1.30 -15.85
C GLU A 55 -11.09 1.83 -17.29
N SER A 56 -11.26 0.95 -18.27
CA SER A 56 -11.26 1.31 -19.71
C SER A 56 -12.61 1.85 -20.16
#